data_AF-A0A949MD52-F1
#
_entry.id   AF-A0A949MD52-F1
#
_cell.length_a   1.000
_cell.length_b   1.000
_cell.length_c   1.000
_cell.angle_alpha   90.00
_cell.angle_beta   90.00
_cell.angle_gamma   90.00
#
_symmetry.space_group_name_H-M   'P 1'
#
loop_
_entity.id
_entity.type
_entity.pdbx_description
1 polymer ?
#
loop_
_entity_poly.entity_id
_entity_poly.type
_entity_poly.pdbx_seq_one_letter_code
_entity_poly.pdbx_strand_id
1 'polypeptide(L)' 'MARRVEGLTVYPFAMPHGCVAGYFPELNPLLPLDYQDEISATPAAKSIPVRVVG' A
#
# COMPACT_ATOMS: atom_id res chain seq x y z
N MET A 1 5.30 13.71 -6.06
CA MET A 1 4.56 13.70 -4.77
C MET A 1 5.04 12.52 -3.94
N ALA A 2 5.27 12.70 -2.63
CA ALA A 2 5.68 11.59 -1.77
C ALA A 2 4.43 10.78 -1.37
N ARG A 3 4.40 9.49 -1.72
CA ARG A 3 3.35 8.54 -1.29
C ARG A 3 3.57 8.18 0.18
N ARG A 4 2.75 8.71 1.08
CA ARG A 4 2.90 8.54 2.53
C ARG A 4 1.53 8.57 3.22
N VAL A 5 1.41 7.77 4.27
CA VAL A 5 0.27 7.76 5.19
C VAL A 5 0.82 7.89 6.61
N GLU A 6 0.09 8.60 7.47
CA GLU A 6 0.47 8.88 8.86
C GLU A 6 -0.72 8.64 9.79
N GLY A 7 -0.48 8.65 11.11
CA GLY A 7 -1.53 8.41 12.10
C GLY A 7 -2.04 6.97 12.16
N LEU A 8 -1.28 6.01 11.61
CA LEU A 8 -1.60 4.59 11.65
C LEU A 8 -0.79 3.89 12.76
N THR A 9 -1.39 2.89 13.38
CA THR A 9 -0.73 2.02 14.36
C THR A 9 -0.45 0.67 13.74
N VAL A 10 0.78 0.19 13.87
CA VAL A 10 1.17 -1.16 13.43
C VAL A 10 0.80 -2.16 14.52
N TYR A 11 0.04 -3.19 14.16
CA TYR A 11 -0.37 -4.26 15.06
C TYR A 11 0.20 -5.61 14.59
N PRO A 12 0.73 -6.47 15.49
CA PRO A 12 1.19 -7.79 15.11
C PRO A 12 0.03 -8.66 14.64
N PHE A 13 0.14 -9.21 13.43
CA PHE A 13 -0.86 -10.12 12.86
C PHE A 13 -0.15 -11.30 12.18
N ALA A 14 -0.80 -12.47 12.16
CA ALA A 14 -0.26 -13.65 11.49
C ALA A 14 -0.29 -13.44 9.97
N MET A 15 0.86 -13.05 9.40
CA MET A 15 1.06 -12.82 7.96
C MET A 15 2.43 -13.33 7.52
N PRO A 16 2.65 -13.56 6.20
CA PRO A 16 3.97 -13.82 5.67
C PRO A 16 4.97 -12.72 6.05
N HIS A 17 6.21 -13.13 6.30
CA HIS A 17 7.29 -12.20 6.61
C HIS A 17 7.49 -11.18 5.48
N GLY A 18 7.65 -9.90 5.87
CA GLY A 18 7.84 -8.80 4.91
C GLY A 18 6.55 -8.24 4.31
N CYS A 19 5.38 -8.82 4.63
CA CYS A 19 4.09 -8.28 4.22
C CYS A 19 3.48 -7.39 5.31
N VAL A 20 2.71 -6.40 4.88
CA VAL A 20 1.83 -5.60 5.74
C VAL A 20 0.47 -5.50 5.06
N ALA A 21 -0.58 -5.41 5.87
CA ALA A 21 -1.94 -5.14 5.43
C ALA A 21 -2.45 -3.88 6.15
N GLY A 22 -3.38 -3.19 5.52
CA GLY A 22 -4.11 -2.09 6.14
C GLY A 22 -5.47 -1.93 5.50
N TYR A 23 -6.24 -0.99 6.03
CA TYR A 23 -7.63 -0.82 5.66
C TYR A 23 -7.79 -0.01 4.36
N PHE A 24 -8.88 -0.31 3.66
CA PHE A 24 -9.39 0.51 2.59
C PHE A 24 -10.44 1.46 3.19
N PRO A 25 -10.41 2.77 2.88
CA PRO A 25 -9.58 3.44 1.87
C PRO A 25 -8.25 4.04 2.37
N GLU A 26 -7.84 3.77 3.61
CA GLU A 26 -6.74 4.45 4.31
C GLU A 26 -5.37 4.30 3.62
N LEU A 27 -5.13 3.18 2.93
CA LEU A 27 -3.89 2.95 2.18
C LEU A 27 -3.92 3.42 0.72
N ASN A 28 -5.05 3.92 0.20
CA ASN A 28 -5.14 4.39 -1.19
C ASN A 28 -4.09 5.45 -1.56
N PRO A 29 -3.66 6.38 -0.68
CA PRO A 29 -2.59 7.32 -1.00
C PRO A 29 -1.25 6.68 -1.35
N LEU A 30 -1.07 5.37 -1.07
CA LEU A 30 0.13 4.61 -1.44
C LEU A 30 0.07 4.01 -2.85
N LEU A 31 -1.11 4.03 -3.50
CA LEU A 31 -1.28 3.51 -4.85
C LEU A 31 -0.43 4.29 -5.86
N PRO A 32 0.35 3.60 -6.72
CA PRO A 32 1.01 4.23 -7.85
C PRO A 32 -0.02 4.43 -8.98
N LEU A 33 -0.58 5.63 -9.11
CA LEU A 33 -1.55 5.94 -10.18
C LEU A 33 -0.92 6.00 -11.58
N ASP A 34 0.40 6.14 -11.64
CA ASP A 34 1.21 6.09 -12.85
C ASP A 34 1.59 4.66 -13.27
N TYR A 35 1.30 3.66 -12.43
CA TYR A 35 1.61 2.25 -12.72
C TYR A 35 0.32 1.41 -12.72
N GLN A 36 -0.09 1.06 -13.93
CA GLN A 36 -1.36 0.39 -14.20
C GLN A 36 -1.19 -0.67 -15.28
N ASP A 37 -2.14 -1.59 -15.33
CA ASP A 37 -2.26 -2.55 -16.42
C ASP A 37 -2.52 -1.83 -17.76
N GLU A 38 -1.82 -2.25 -18.81
CA GLU A 38 -1.83 -1.54 -20.11
C GLU A 38 -3.18 -1.64 -20.84
N ILE A 39 -3.97 -2.69 -20.59
CA ILE A 39 -5.21 -2.96 -21.31
C ILE A 39 -6.41 -2.37 -20.56
N SER A 40 -6.50 -2.64 -19.26
CA SER A 40 -7.65 -2.28 -18.44
C SER A 40 -7.50 -0.93 -17.72
N ALA A 41 -6.30 -0.35 -17.71
CA ALA A 41 -5.94 0.81 -16.89
C ALA A 41 -6.18 0.58 -15.38
N THR A 42 -6.24 -0.68 -14.93
CA THR A 42 -6.40 -1.00 -13.51
C THR A 42 -5.09 -0.69 -12.78
N PRO A 43 -5.09 0.13 -11.71
CA PRO A 43 -3.88 0.41 -10.93
C PRO A 43 -3.27 -0.85 -10.32
N ALA A 44 -1.95 -0.87 -10.19
CA ALA A 44 -1.20 -1.95 -9.55
C ALA A 44 -1.39 -1.95 -8.01
N ALA A 45 -2.58 -2.30 -7.54
CA ALA A 45 -2.99 -2.16 -6.14
C ALA A 45 -2.62 -3.33 -5.22
N LYS A 46 -2.33 -4.51 -5.78
CA LYS A 46 -2.17 -5.75 -5.00
C LYS A 46 -0.76 -5.98 -4.47
N SER A 47 0.22 -5.26 -5.00
CA SER A 47 1.63 -5.40 -4.60
C SER A 47 2.31 -4.04 -4.70
N ILE A 48 2.36 -3.34 -3.57
CA ILE A 48 2.98 -2.02 -3.47
C ILE A 48 4.11 -2.14 -2.45
N PRO A 49 5.37 -1.96 -2.87
CA PRO A 49 6.49 -1.87 -1.93
C PRO A 49 6.29 -0.69 -0.99
N VAL A 50 6.35 -0.95 0.31
CA VAL A 50 6.22 0.07 1.36
C VAL A 50 7.34 -0.06 2.37
N ARG A 51 7.57 1.01 3.13
CA ARG A 51 8.45 1.02 4.29
C ARG A 51 7.65 1.50 5.49
N VAL A 52 7.63 0.69 6.54
CA VAL A 52 7.15 1.13 7.85
C VAL A 52 8.23 2.00 8.47
N VAL A 53 7.85 3.20 8.88
CA VAL A 53 8.73 4.15 9.57
C VAL A 53 8.21 4.31 10.99
N GLY A 54 9.10 4.14 11.97
CA GLY A 54 8.83 4.33 13.39
C GLY A 54 9.54 5.56 13.93
#